data_AF-I0H9P4-F1
#
_entry.id   AF-I0H9P4-F1
#
_cell.length_a   1.000
_cell.length_b   1.000
_cell.length_c   1.000
_cell.angle_alpha   90.00
_cell.angle_beta   90.00
_cell.angle_gamma   90.00
#
_symmetry.space_group_name_H-M   'P 1'
#
loop_
_entity.id
_entity.type
_entity.pdbx_description
1 polymer ?
#
loop_
_entity_poly.entity_id
_entity_poly.type
_entity_poly.pdbx_seq_one_letter_code
_entity_poly.pdbx_strand_id
1 'polypeptide(L)'
;MTTPTGDGPVEQYLDEMFDRLAGTGPAGRRMLAEAESHLLAAVDDNRARGLDAEAAERAAIDRFGTVGAVVRVVPATTRDLAAPLRRLLSGTWLAAGILMIWWGGHGVLSWLLGWPWTALLIATDRFGTQPGMCGRPWVPSNPTADCLTLYRGTLNLVIEGGDRAAYPVVAAAGVLLTAAWLLLRRTTALRAWTPAPIPLGLALAVPFGLAAPVLIAYGAAGLYWQAQHWTLSYLTAGLLAVAISATATRALRRERLSPPGAPSKPITADTTR
;
A
#
# COMPACT_ATOMS: atom_id res chain seq x y z
N MET A 1 3.59 35.21 -47.33
CA MET A 1 3.07 34.26 -46.33
C MET A 1 3.94 34.41 -45.09
N THR A 2 3.60 35.35 -44.22
CA THR A 2 4.22 35.52 -42.91
C THR A 2 3.49 34.61 -41.94
N THR A 3 4.21 33.67 -41.34
CA THR A 3 3.74 32.86 -40.22
C THR A 3 3.26 33.80 -39.11
N PRO A 4 1.99 33.76 -38.66
CA PRO A 4 1.56 34.57 -37.54
C PRO A 4 2.40 34.18 -36.33
N THR A 5 3.14 35.14 -35.77
CA THR A 5 3.69 35.05 -34.42
C THR A 5 2.52 34.76 -33.48
N GLY A 6 2.64 33.72 -32.67
CA GLY A 6 1.58 33.19 -31.80
C GLY A 6 1.16 34.10 -30.64
N ASP A 7 1.02 35.40 -30.89
CA ASP A 7 0.71 36.44 -29.91
C ASP A 7 -0.69 37.04 -30.18
N GLY A 8 -1.65 36.20 -30.57
CA GLY A 8 -3.04 36.64 -30.74
C GLY A 8 -3.68 37.02 -29.39
N PRO A 9 -4.65 37.95 -29.36
CA PRO A 9 -5.38 38.30 -28.14
C PRO A 9 -5.89 37.10 -27.32
N VAL A 10 -6.32 36.01 -27.99
CA VAL A 10 -6.79 34.80 -27.30
C VAL A 10 -5.68 34.08 -26.57
N GLU A 11 -4.48 33.98 -27.15
CA GLU A 11 -3.35 33.30 -26.51
C GLU A 11 -2.91 34.06 -25.25
N GLN A 12 -2.83 35.40 -25.33
CA GLN A 12 -2.52 36.26 -24.17
C GLN A 12 -3.57 36.12 -23.06
N TYR A 13 -4.85 35.98 -23.43
CA TYR A 13 -5.93 35.72 -22.47
C TYR A 13 -5.79 34.36 -21.79
N LEU A 14 -5.45 33.31 -22.56
CA LEU A 14 -5.23 31.97 -22.05
C LEU A 14 -3.99 31.88 -21.15
N ASP A 15 -2.92 32.60 -21.48
CA ASP A 15 -1.72 32.72 -20.64
C ASP A 15 -2.04 33.41 -19.31
N GLU A 16 -2.75 34.55 -19.33
CA GLU A 16 -3.18 35.21 -18.09
C GLU A 16 -4.10 34.30 -17.26
N MET A 17 -4.99 33.56 -17.91
CA MET A 17 -5.87 32.60 -17.25
C MET A 17 -5.09 31.41 -16.67
N PHE A 18 -4.09 30.90 -17.37
CA PHE A 18 -3.20 29.84 -16.90
C PHE A 18 -2.45 30.28 -15.65
N ASP A 19 -1.85 31.47 -15.67
CA ASP A 19 -1.12 32.02 -14.53
C ASP A 19 -2.03 32.21 -13.30
N ARG A 20 -3.26 32.68 -13.51
CA ARG A 20 -4.23 32.83 -12.40
C ARG A 20 -4.81 31.51 -11.90
N LEU A 21 -4.90 30.49 -12.76
CA LEU A 21 -5.32 29.14 -12.39
C LEU A 21 -4.16 28.31 -11.82
N ALA A 22 -2.93 28.81 -11.86
CA ALA A 22 -1.78 28.13 -11.30
C ALA A 22 -2.03 27.75 -9.83
N GLY A 23 -1.83 26.47 -9.50
CA GLY A 23 -2.06 25.94 -8.16
C GLY A 23 -3.47 25.41 -7.87
N THR A 24 -4.45 25.58 -8.78
CA THR A 24 -5.80 24.99 -8.62
C THR A 24 -5.89 23.51 -9.02
N GLY A 25 -4.81 22.96 -9.59
CA GLY A 25 -4.66 21.53 -9.86
C GLY A 25 -5.50 21.02 -11.06
N PRO A 26 -6.09 19.81 -10.99
CA PRO A 26 -6.89 19.25 -12.09
C PRO A 26 -8.12 20.09 -12.45
N ALA A 27 -8.67 20.86 -11.50
CA ALA A 27 -9.81 21.74 -11.75
C ALA A 27 -9.42 22.89 -12.70
N GLY A 28 -8.30 23.58 -12.43
CA GLY A 28 -7.80 24.62 -13.32
C GLY A 28 -7.45 24.12 -14.70
N ARG A 29 -6.80 22.94 -14.81
CA ARG A 29 -6.50 22.35 -16.13
C ARG A 29 -7.74 22.04 -16.96
N ARG A 30 -8.80 21.52 -16.33
CA ARG A 30 -10.08 21.28 -17.00
C ARG A 30 -10.72 22.59 -17.44
N MET A 31 -10.72 23.58 -16.57
CA MET A 31 -11.30 24.88 -16.88
C MET A 31 -10.55 25.58 -18.02
N LEU A 32 -9.22 25.52 -18.05
CA LEU A 32 -8.42 26.11 -19.12
C LEU A 32 -8.73 25.46 -20.46
N ALA A 33 -8.78 24.13 -20.53
CA ALA A 33 -9.12 23.40 -21.75
C ALA A 33 -10.56 23.70 -22.22
N GLU A 34 -11.50 23.84 -21.29
CA GLU A 34 -12.89 24.22 -21.59
C GLU A 34 -12.98 25.67 -22.08
N ALA A 35 -12.25 26.60 -21.46
CA ALA A 35 -12.19 27.99 -21.86
C ALA A 35 -11.56 28.15 -23.26
N GLU A 36 -10.45 27.47 -23.52
CA GLU A 36 -9.82 27.42 -24.85
C GLU A 36 -10.81 26.92 -25.91
N SER A 37 -11.48 25.79 -25.66
CA SER A 37 -12.47 25.24 -26.60
C SER A 37 -13.62 26.21 -26.88
N HIS A 38 -14.12 26.92 -25.87
CA HIS A 38 -15.21 27.88 -26.04
C HIS A 38 -14.76 29.18 -26.72
N LEU A 39 -13.55 29.65 -26.42
CA LEU A 39 -12.97 30.82 -27.07
C LEU A 39 -12.75 30.55 -28.56
N LEU A 40 -12.14 29.42 -28.92
CA LEU A 40 -11.92 29.04 -30.32
C LEU A 40 -13.24 28.91 -31.09
N ALA A 41 -14.25 28.27 -30.50
CA ALA A 41 -15.58 28.18 -31.11
C ALA A 41 -16.23 29.57 -31.32
N ALA A 42 -16.08 30.48 -30.36
CA ALA A 42 -16.61 31.85 -30.48
C ALA A 42 -15.84 32.69 -31.53
N VAL A 43 -14.54 32.46 -31.69
CA VAL A 43 -13.73 33.09 -32.75
C VAL A 43 -14.21 32.62 -34.13
N ASP A 44 -14.43 31.32 -34.31
CA ASP A 44 -14.93 30.76 -35.57
C ASP A 44 -16.32 31.31 -35.92
N ASP A 45 -17.23 31.41 -34.94
CA ASP A 45 -18.55 32.03 -35.10
C ASP A 45 -18.45 33.49 -35.57
N ASN A 46 -17.50 34.26 -35.02
CA ASN A 46 -17.31 35.66 -35.37
C ASN A 46 -16.68 35.83 -36.77
N ARG A 47 -15.74 34.95 -37.14
CA ARG A 47 -15.18 34.91 -38.50
C ARG A 47 -16.24 34.56 -39.54
N ALA A 48 -17.14 33.62 -39.23
CA ALA A 48 -18.26 33.28 -40.10
C ALA A 48 -19.23 34.45 -40.33
N ARG A 49 -19.24 35.46 -39.45
CA ARG A 49 -19.99 36.72 -39.59
C ARG A 49 -19.25 37.81 -40.37
N GLY A 50 -18.05 37.50 -40.88
CA GLY A 50 -17.24 38.41 -41.69
C GLY A 50 -16.34 39.36 -40.90
N LEU A 51 -16.13 39.13 -39.60
CA LEU A 51 -15.10 39.84 -38.84
C LEU A 51 -13.71 39.37 -39.26
N ASP A 52 -12.75 40.28 -39.28
CA ASP A 52 -11.33 39.92 -39.44
C ASP A 52 -10.83 39.09 -38.24
N ALA A 53 -9.68 38.44 -38.40
CA ALA A 53 -9.15 37.50 -37.42
C ALA A 53 -8.96 38.13 -36.03
N GLU A 54 -8.42 39.35 -35.95
CA GLU A 54 -8.10 40.00 -34.68
C GLU A 54 -9.35 40.58 -34.03
N ALA A 55 -10.28 41.15 -34.81
CA ALA A 55 -11.57 41.62 -34.35
C ALA A 55 -12.45 40.46 -33.85
N ALA A 56 -12.40 39.28 -34.50
CA ALA A 56 -13.10 38.09 -34.07
C ALA A 56 -12.60 37.57 -32.71
N GLU A 57 -11.29 37.62 -32.48
CA GLU A 57 -10.65 37.27 -31.21
C GLU A 57 -11.04 38.22 -30.09
N ARG A 58 -10.96 39.54 -30.31
CA ARG A 58 -11.41 40.53 -29.31
C ARG A 58 -12.89 40.41 -28.99
N ALA A 59 -13.74 40.21 -30.00
CA ALA A 59 -15.18 40.03 -29.82
C ALA A 59 -15.51 38.73 -29.05
N ALA A 60 -14.72 37.66 -29.24
CA ALA A 60 -14.85 36.42 -28.47
C ALA A 60 -14.49 36.64 -26.99
N ILE A 61 -13.38 37.33 -26.72
CA ILE A 61 -12.93 37.67 -25.36
C ILE A 61 -13.97 38.57 -24.66
N ASP A 62 -14.48 39.60 -25.32
CA ASP A 62 -15.51 40.49 -24.76
C ASP A 62 -16.78 39.74 -24.37
N ARG A 63 -17.19 38.74 -25.18
CA ARG A 63 -18.34 37.88 -24.88
C ARG A 63 -18.05 36.91 -23.73
N PHE A 64 -16.83 36.41 -23.63
CA PHE A 64 -16.42 35.45 -22.60
C PHE A 64 -16.25 36.13 -21.22
N GLY A 65 -15.83 37.40 -21.23
CA GLY A 65 -15.65 38.22 -20.03
C GLY A 65 -14.21 38.26 -19.54
N THR A 66 -13.95 39.02 -18.48
CA THR A 66 -12.59 39.20 -17.94
C THR A 66 -12.09 37.92 -17.26
N VAL A 67 -10.78 37.64 -17.37
CA VAL A 67 -10.12 36.50 -16.70
C VAL A 67 -10.46 36.48 -15.21
N GLY A 68 -10.47 37.64 -14.55
CA GLY A 68 -10.77 37.76 -13.12
C GLY A 68 -12.21 37.38 -12.75
N ALA A 69 -13.19 37.61 -13.63
CA ALA A 69 -14.58 37.20 -13.41
C ALA A 69 -14.75 35.69 -13.59
N VAL A 70 -14.13 35.13 -14.63
CA VAL A 70 -14.18 33.70 -14.96
C VAL A 70 -13.49 32.88 -13.85
N VAL A 71 -12.25 33.23 -13.48
CA VAL A 71 -11.46 32.50 -12.47
C VAL A 71 -12.11 32.54 -11.09
N ARG A 72 -12.88 33.58 -10.74
CA ARG A 72 -13.55 33.71 -9.44
C ARG A 72 -14.60 32.63 -9.19
N VAL A 73 -15.13 32.03 -10.25
CA VAL A 73 -16.11 30.93 -10.16
C VAL A 73 -15.43 29.59 -9.90
N VAL A 74 -14.12 29.48 -10.15
CA VAL A 74 -13.36 28.31 -9.73
C VAL A 74 -13.17 28.40 -8.23
N PRO A 75 -13.74 27.48 -7.43
CA PRO A 75 -13.39 27.41 -6.03
C PRO A 75 -11.88 27.21 -5.99
N ALA A 76 -11.16 28.21 -5.48
CA ALA A 76 -9.75 28.08 -5.18
C ALA A 76 -9.67 26.80 -4.36
N THR A 77 -9.02 25.79 -4.92
CA THR A 77 -8.76 24.54 -4.23
C THR A 77 -7.84 24.94 -3.08
N THR A 78 -8.42 25.39 -1.97
CA THR A 78 -7.77 25.49 -0.67
C THR A 78 -6.99 24.21 -0.57
N ARG A 79 -5.64 24.29 -0.64
CA ARG A 79 -4.73 23.15 -0.73
C ARG A 79 -5.35 22.02 0.06
N ASP A 80 -5.97 21.06 -0.63
CA ASP A 80 -6.87 20.13 0.02
C ASP A 80 -5.99 19.13 0.74
N LEU A 81 -5.46 19.54 1.90
CA LEU A 81 -4.60 18.75 2.78
C LEU A 81 -5.36 17.51 3.27
N ALA A 82 -6.70 17.53 3.24
CA ALA A 82 -7.50 16.38 3.56
C ALA A 82 -7.29 15.24 2.55
N ALA A 83 -6.99 15.53 1.28
CA ALA A 83 -6.67 14.50 0.30
C ALA A 83 -5.35 13.74 0.62
N PRO A 84 -4.16 14.37 0.70
CA PRO A 84 -2.92 13.67 1.04
C PRO A 84 -2.95 13.10 2.47
N LEU A 85 -3.58 13.79 3.43
CA LEU A 85 -3.73 13.26 4.78
C LEU A 85 -4.55 11.98 4.81
N ARG A 86 -5.68 11.92 4.07
CA ARG A 86 -6.51 10.71 3.96
C ARG A 86 -5.77 9.57 3.25
N ARG A 87 -4.89 9.89 2.29
CA ARG A 87 -4.00 8.90 1.64
C ARG A 87 -2.99 8.34 2.64
N LEU A 88 -2.35 9.21 3.41
CA LEU A 88 -1.37 8.82 4.42
C LEU A 88 -2.03 7.97 5.51
N LEU A 89 -3.14 8.43 6.08
CA LEU A 89 -3.90 7.69 7.08
C LEU A 89 -4.35 6.32 6.57
N SER A 90 -4.89 6.25 5.35
CA SER A 90 -5.34 4.98 4.78
C SER A 90 -4.18 4.03 4.48
N GLY A 91 -3.05 4.55 3.99
CA GLY A 91 -1.84 3.77 3.74
C GLY A 91 -1.24 3.22 5.04
N THR A 92 -1.09 4.08 6.05
CA THR A 92 -0.60 3.70 7.38
C THR A 92 -1.52 2.69 8.06
N TRP A 93 -2.85 2.88 7.96
CA TRP A 93 -3.83 1.94 8.49
C TRP A 93 -3.65 0.54 7.88
N LEU A 94 -3.59 0.44 6.56
CA LEU A 94 -3.42 -0.85 5.88
C LEU A 94 -2.07 -1.50 6.23
N ALA A 95 -0.99 -0.71 6.23
CA ALA A 95 0.34 -1.20 6.58
C ALA A 95 0.40 -1.72 8.03
N ALA A 96 -0.22 -1.01 8.97
CA ALA A 96 -0.33 -1.43 10.37
C ALA A 96 -1.08 -2.77 10.49
N GLY A 97 -2.21 -2.93 9.81
CA GLY A 97 -2.96 -4.19 9.80
C GLY A 97 -2.13 -5.36 9.29
N ILE A 98 -1.43 -5.19 8.16
CA ILE A 98 -0.56 -6.22 7.58
C ILE A 98 0.60 -6.56 8.52
N LEU A 99 1.25 -5.55 9.12
CA LEU A 99 2.34 -5.76 10.06
C LEU A 99 1.87 -6.52 11.30
N MET A 100 0.70 -6.20 11.85
CA MET A 100 0.10 -6.91 12.99
C MET A 100 -0.27 -8.35 12.63
N ILE A 101 -0.81 -8.60 11.42
CA ILE A 101 -1.09 -9.96 10.95
C ILE A 101 0.20 -10.76 10.81
N TRP A 102 1.26 -10.17 10.25
CA TRP A 102 2.55 -10.84 10.13
C TRP A 102 3.17 -11.12 11.51
N TRP A 103 3.15 -10.14 12.40
CA TRP A 103 3.73 -10.27 13.74
C TRP A 103 2.94 -11.26 14.61
N GLY A 104 1.61 -11.15 14.67
CA GLY A 104 0.79 -12.10 15.41
C GLY A 104 0.80 -13.49 14.77
N GLY A 105 0.71 -13.54 13.44
CA GLY A 105 0.63 -14.77 12.67
C GLY A 105 1.89 -15.62 12.76
N HIS A 106 3.10 -15.03 12.72
CA HIS A 106 4.32 -15.81 12.90
C HIS A 106 4.40 -16.40 14.31
N GLY A 107 4.01 -15.65 15.36
CA GLY A 107 4.02 -16.16 16.73
C GLY A 107 3.04 -17.33 16.94
N VAL A 108 1.84 -17.23 16.38
CA VAL A 108 0.86 -18.34 16.38
C VAL A 108 1.43 -19.55 15.63
N LEU A 109 2.03 -19.34 14.46
CA LEU A 109 2.62 -20.42 13.67
C LEU A 109 3.79 -21.10 14.41
N SER A 110 4.69 -20.32 15.00
CA SER A 110 5.79 -20.82 15.82
C SER A 110 5.29 -21.60 17.03
N TRP A 111 4.20 -21.13 17.67
CA TRP A 111 3.59 -21.84 18.79
C TRP A 111 3.00 -23.19 18.38
N LEU A 112 2.27 -23.24 17.26
CA LEU A 112 1.70 -24.48 16.71
C LEU A 112 2.79 -25.48 16.30
N LEU A 113 3.86 -24.99 15.66
CA LEU A 113 4.99 -25.81 15.23
C LEU A 113 5.93 -26.18 16.39
N GLY A 114 5.84 -25.49 17.53
CA GLY A 114 6.73 -25.71 18.65
C GLY A 114 6.57 -27.10 19.29
N TRP A 115 5.34 -27.64 19.32
CA TRP A 115 5.08 -28.99 19.80
C TRP A 115 5.76 -30.09 18.95
N PRO A 116 5.47 -30.20 17.64
CA PRO A 116 6.12 -31.21 16.81
C PRO A 116 7.63 -31.00 16.72
N TRP A 117 8.11 -29.75 16.77
CA TRP A 117 9.55 -29.46 16.81
C TRP A 117 10.20 -29.99 18.09
N THR A 118 9.59 -29.73 19.25
CA THR A 118 10.10 -30.25 20.54
C THR A 118 10.09 -31.77 20.56
N ALA A 119 9.01 -32.40 20.07
CA ALA A 119 8.92 -33.85 19.97
C ALA A 119 9.99 -34.43 19.04
N LEU A 120 10.25 -33.79 17.89
CA LEU A 120 11.30 -34.17 16.95
C LEU A 120 12.70 -34.04 17.58
N LEU A 121 12.96 -32.95 18.30
CA LEU A 121 14.23 -32.74 19.01
C LEU A 121 14.49 -33.83 20.04
N ILE A 122 13.46 -34.23 20.81
CA ILE A 122 13.54 -35.33 21.77
C ILE A 122 13.78 -36.68 21.06
N ALA A 123 13.10 -36.92 19.93
CA ALA A 123 13.16 -38.20 19.24
C ALA A 123 14.43 -38.42 18.41
N THR A 124 15.06 -37.35 17.92
CA THR A 124 16.13 -37.48 16.91
C THR A 124 17.54 -37.44 17.48
N ASP A 125 17.74 -37.08 18.74
CA ASP A 125 19.02 -37.15 19.48
C ASP A 125 20.22 -36.43 18.80
N ARG A 126 19.97 -35.73 17.68
CA ARG A 126 20.99 -35.31 16.69
C ARG A 126 21.25 -33.82 16.66
N PHE A 127 20.50 -33.01 17.40
CA PHE A 127 20.55 -31.55 17.29
C PHE A 127 21.17 -30.84 18.51
N GLY A 128 22.03 -31.54 19.25
CA GLY A 128 22.79 -30.95 20.37
C GLY A 128 22.07 -30.94 21.72
N THR A 129 20.81 -31.39 21.79
CA THR A 129 20.18 -31.72 23.07
C THR A 129 20.70 -33.08 23.49
N GLN A 130 21.53 -33.08 24.54
CA GLN A 130 22.32 -34.23 24.96
C GLN A 130 21.46 -35.51 25.14
N PRO A 131 21.90 -36.67 24.62
CA PRO A 131 21.22 -37.94 24.80
C PRO A 131 20.93 -38.23 26.27
N GLY A 132 19.73 -38.75 26.52
CA GLY A 132 19.27 -39.12 27.85
C GLY A 132 19.05 -37.94 28.81
N MET A 133 18.81 -36.73 28.30
CA MET A 133 18.56 -35.52 29.11
C MET A 133 17.51 -35.73 30.21
N CYS A 134 16.41 -36.41 29.90
CA CYS A 134 15.36 -36.75 30.88
C CYS A 134 15.83 -37.71 31.99
N GLY A 135 16.94 -38.41 31.77
CA GLY A 135 17.58 -39.32 32.74
C GLY A 135 18.83 -38.73 33.41
N ARG A 136 19.16 -37.45 33.18
CA ARG A 136 20.36 -36.84 33.78
C ARG A 136 20.07 -36.30 35.19
N PRO A 137 20.98 -36.53 36.16
CA PRO A 137 20.72 -36.25 37.57
C PRO A 137 20.58 -34.76 37.94
N TRP A 138 20.96 -33.85 37.05
CA TRP A 138 20.81 -32.40 37.26
C TRP A 138 19.56 -31.79 36.61
N VAL A 139 18.82 -32.55 35.81
CA VAL A 139 17.47 -32.15 35.38
C VAL A 139 16.57 -32.42 36.59
N PRO A 140 15.88 -31.42 37.15
CA PRO A 140 14.99 -31.63 38.27
C PRO A 140 13.96 -32.69 37.88
N SER A 141 14.12 -33.90 38.41
CA SER A 141 13.15 -34.97 38.26
C SER A 141 11.96 -34.60 39.14
N ASN A 142 11.13 -33.68 38.68
CA ASN A 142 9.80 -33.57 39.24
C ASN A 142 9.05 -34.82 38.76
N PRO A 143 8.79 -35.81 39.63
CA PRO A 143 8.16 -37.07 39.21
C PRO A 143 6.74 -36.86 38.67
N THR A 144 6.17 -35.67 38.85
CA THR A 144 4.83 -35.30 38.39
C THR A 144 4.81 -34.59 37.03
N ALA A 145 5.95 -34.08 36.55
CA ALA A 145 6.02 -33.38 35.27
C ALA A 145 6.75 -34.24 34.23
N ASP A 146 6.06 -34.59 33.14
CA ASP A 146 6.69 -35.26 32.01
C ASP A 146 7.84 -34.40 31.46
N CYS A 147 8.94 -35.04 31.05
CA CYS A 147 10.14 -34.39 30.51
C CYS A 147 9.80 -33.40 29.39
N LEU A 148 8.81 -33.76 28.55
CA LEU A 148 8.28 -32.90 27.49
C LEU A 148 7.74 -31.56 28.02
N THR A 149 7.07 -31.57 29.17
CA THR A 149 6.49 -30.37 29.81
C THR A 149 7.59 -29.47 30.35
N LEU A 150 8.60 -30.05 30.99
CA LEU A 150 9.77 -29.34 31.51
C LEU A 150 10.52 -28.66 30.36
N TYR A 151 10.79 -29.40 29.29
CA TYR A 151 11.57 -28.91 28.15
C TYR A 151 10.82 -27.88 27.30
N ARG A 152 9.48 -27.98 27.21
CA ARG A 152 8.64 -26.98 26.55
C ARG A 152 8.61 -25.62 27.26
N GLY A 153 8.92 -25.61 28.57
CA GLY A 153 9.12 -24.39 29.35
C GLY A 153 10.47 -23.72 29.07
N THR A 154 11.52 -24.51 28.81
CA THR A 154 12.90 -24.05 28.60
C THR A 154 13.24 -23.78 27.14
N LEU A 155 12.62 -24.50 26.20
CA LEU A 155 12.69 -24.22 24.77
C LEU A 155 11.86 -22.98 24.47
N ASN A 156 12.55 -21.87 24.62
CA ASN A 156 12.20 -20.58 24.09
C ASN A 156 12.11 -20.65 22.56
N LEU A 157 10.95 -21.08 22.04
CA LEU A 157 10.64 -21.22 20.60
C LEU A 157 9.94 -19.99 20.02
N VAL A 158 9.67 -18.99 20.86
CA VAL A 158 9.01 -17.73 20.52
C VAL A 158 10.09 -16.68 20.23
N ILE A 159 10.02 -15.40 20.56
CA ILE A 159 11.20 -14.51 20.65
C ILE A 159 11.26 -14.04 22.10
N GLU A 160 12.45 -13.75 22.60
CA GLU A 160 12.63 -13.26 23.97
C GLU A 160 11.73 -12.04 24.24
N GLY A 161 10.87 -12.14 25.26
CA GLY A 161 9.86 -11.11 25.58
C GLY A 161 8.50 -11.24 24.88
N GLY A 162 8.29 -12.25 24.03
CA GLY A 162 7.02 -12.52 23.38
C GLY A 162 6.01 -13.25 24.28
N ASP A 163 4.95 -12.56 24.70
CA ASP A 163 3.84 -13.21 25.42
C ASP A 163 3.02 -14.09 24.46
N ARG A 164 2.94 -15.39 24.77
CA ARG A 164 2.14 -16.37 24.01
C ARG A 164 0.68 -15.95 23.88
N ALA A 165 0.14 -15.27 24.89
CA ALA A 165 -1.24 -14.78 24.86
C ALA A 165 -1.41 -13.56 23.93
N ALA A 166 -0.35 -12.79 23.68
CA ALA A 166 -0.43 -11.57 22.86
C ALA A 166 -0.49 -11.87 21.36
N TYR A 167 0.18 -12.90 20.85
CA TYR A 167 0.24 -13.18 19.41
C TYR A 167 -1.12 -13.40 18.74
N PRO A 168 -2.02 -14.26 19.27
CA PRO A 168 -3.34 -14.45 18.67
C PRO A 168 -4.16 -13.16 18.70
N VAL A 169 -4.07 -12.39 19.80
CA VAL A 169 -4.79 -11.13 19.96
C VAL A 169 -4.31 -10.09 18.95
N VAL A 170 -3.00 -9.95 18.76
CA VAL A 170 -2.42 -9.02 17.78
C VAL A 170 -2.74 -9.46 16.35
N ALA A 171 -2.70 -10.76 16.05
CA ALA A 171 -3.10 -11.28 14.74
C ALA A 171 -4.58 -10.96 14.44
N ALA A 172 -5.47 -11.25 15.40
CA ALA A 172 -6.90 -10.99 15.27
C ALA A 172 -7.20 -9.50 15.14
N ALA A 173 -6.54 -8.65 15.93
CA ALA A 173 -6.65 -7.21 15.82
C ALA A 173 -6.18 -6.70 14.44
N GLY A 174 -5.09 -7.24 13.90
CA GLY A 174 -4.63 -6.94 12.54
C GLY A 174 -5.66 -7.31 11.47
N VAL A 175 -6.25 -8.51 11.56
CA VAL A 175 -7.34 -8.95 10.66
C VAL A 175 -8.55 -8.03 10.75
N LEU A 176 -9.00 -7.71 11.96
CA LEU A 176 -10.13 -6.81 12.19
C LEU A 176 -9.85 -5.40 11.64
N LEU A 177 -8.64 -4.89 11.83
CA LEU A 177 -8.22 -3.58 11.37
C LEU A 177 -8.19 -3.50 9.82
N THR A 178 -7.68 -4.54 9.15
CA THR A 178 -7.73 -4.66 7.69
C THR A 178 -9.16 -4.86 7.17
N ALA A 179 -9.98 -5.68 7.84
CA ALA A 179 -11.38 -5.91 7.47
C ALA A 179 -12.22 -4.64 7.62
N ALA A 180 -12.06 -3.92 8.73
CA ALA A 180 -12.70 -2.63 8.97
C ALA A 180 -12.31 -1.63 7.88
N TRP A 181 -11.03 -1.57 7.49
CA TRP A 181 -10.59 -0.74 6.37
C TRP A 181 -11.26 -1.12 5.05
N LEU A 182 -11.37 -2.41 4.74
CA LEU A 182 -12.05 -2.91 3.53
C LEU A 182 -13.55 -2.57 3.54
N LEU A 183 -14.21 -2.68 4.70
CA LEU A 183 -15.62 -2.32 4.88
C LEU A 183 -15.82 -0.80 4.72
N LEU A 184 -15.00 0.01 5.39
CA LEU A 184 -15.06 1.47 5.31
C LEU A 184 -14.80 1.94 3.88
N ARG A 185 -13.87 1.30 3.17
CA ARG A 185 -13.61 1.55 1.75
C ARG A 185 -14.82 1.22 0.86
N ARG A 186 -15.57 0.17 1.18
CA ARG A 186 -16.77 -0.21 0.43
C ARG A 186 -17.94 0.75 0.65
N THR A 187 -18.08 1.29 1.87
CA THR A 187 -19.26 2.07 2.26
C THR A 187 -19.09 3.58 2.17
N THR A 188 -17.86 4.10 2.12
CA THR A 188 -17.61 5.56 2.15
C THR A 188 -16.99 6.09 0.85
N ALA A 189 -16.82 7.42 0.77
CA ALA A 189 -16.11 8.12 -0.31
C ALA A 189 -14.66 7.65 -0.53
N LEU A 190 -14.10 6.81 0.35
CA LEU A 190 -12.85 6.08 0.11
C LEU A 190 -12.92 5.13 -1.09
N ARG A 191 -14.13 4.82 -1.60
CA ARG A 191 -14.33 4.01 -2.82
C ARG A 191 -13.68 4.61 -4.06
N ALA A 192 -13.59 5.94 -4.14
CA ALA A 192 -12.93 6.66 -5.23
C ALA A 192 -11.40 6.63 -5.12
N TRP A 193 -10.85 6.20 -3.98
CA TRP A 193 -9.41 6.14 -3.76
C TRP A 193 -8.92 4.69 -3.79
N THR A 194 -8.08 4.40 -4.76
CA THR A 194 -7.22 3.22 -4.75
C THR A 194 -5.82 3.69 -4.35
N PRO A 195 -5.18 3.09 -3.31
CA PRO A 195 -3.76 3.32 -3.10
C PRO A 195 -3.06 2.95 -4.40
N ALA A 196 -2.19 3.84 -4.90
CA ALA A 196 -1.43 3.52 -6.10
C ALA A 196 -0.68 2.20 -5.84
N PRO A 197 -0.85 1.19 -6.70
CA PRO A 197 -0.37 -0.16 -6.39
C PRO A 197 1.15 -0.20 -6.32
N ILE A 198 1.83 0.74 -7.00
CA ILE A 198 3.28 0.87 -7.02
C ILE A 198 3.87 1.27 -5.65
N PRO A 199 3.55 2.42 -5.05
CA PRO A 199 4.12 2.80 -3.76
C PRO A 199 3.74 1.83 -2.64
N LEU A 200 2.50 1.33 -2.60
CA LEU A 200 2.10 0.34 -1.60
C LEU A 200 2.85 -0.99 -1.79
N GLY A 201 2.95 -1.47 -3.02
CA GLY A 201 3.68 -2.69 -3.33
C GLY A 201 5.16 -2.58 -2.99
N LEU A 202 5.79 -1.43 -3.23
CA LEU A 202 7.19 -1.18 -2.83
C LEU A 202 7.33 -1.09 -1.31
N ALA A 203 6.42 -0.38 -0.64
CA ALA A 203 6.41 -0.24 0.82
C ALA A 203 6.25 -1.57 1.56
N LEU A 204 5.66 -2.58 0.93
CA LEU A 204 5.60 -3.95 1.46
C LEU A 204 6.77 -4.81 0.95
N ALA A 205 7.08 -4.79 -0.36
CA ALA A 205 8.08 -5.68 -0.93
C ALA A 205 9.49 -5.43 -0.36
N VAL A 206 9.86 -4.16 -0.15
CA VAL A 206 11.22 -3.77 0.28
C VAL A 206 11.51 -4.18 1.73
N PRO A 207 10.76 -3.73 2.76
CA PRO A 207 11.12 -4.06 4.15
C PRO A 207 11.00 -5.56 4.41
N PHE A 208 9.96 -6.23 3.90
CA PHE A 208 9.82 -7.67 4.07
C PHE A 208 10.86 -8.45 3.25
N GLY A 209 11.25 -7.95 2.08
CA GLY A 209 12.31 -8.53 1.26
C GLY A 209 13.69 -8.42 1.89
N LEU A 210 13.96 -7.34 2.65
CA LEU A 210 15.20 -7.16 3.41
C LEU A 210 15.19 -7.94 4.73
N ALA A 211 14.05 -7.98 5.43
CA ALA A 211 13.93 -8.73 6.68
C ALA A 211 14.02 -10.24 6.46
N ALA A 212 13.46 -10.76 5.36
CA ALA A 212 13.46 -12.19 5.03
C ALA A 212 14.84 -12.87 5.08
N PRO A 213 15.87 -12.43 4.32
CA PRO A 213 17.17 -13.10 4.33
C PRO A 213 17.86 -12.99 5.69
N VAL A 214 17.71 -11.87 6.42
CA VAL A 214 18.27 -11.69 7.76
C VAL A 214 17.65 -12.71 8.73
N LEU A 215 16.31 -12.78 8.79
CA LEU A 215 15.60 -13.70 9.66
C LEU A 215 15.89 -15.17 9.30
N ILE A 216 15.91 -15.51 8.01
CA ILE A 216 16.26 -16.86 7.56
C ILE A 216 17.71 -17.20 7.92
N ALA A 217 18.65 -16.27 7.75
CA ALA A 217 20.05 -16.48 8.10
C ALA A 217 20.24 -16.71 9.61
N TYR A 218 19.55 -15.94 10.46
CA TYR A 218 19.56 -16.17 11.92
C TYR A 218 18.99 -17.55 12.27
N GLY A 219 17.87 -17.93 11.65
CA GLY A 219 17.30 -19.27 11.83
C GLY A 219 18.25 -20.39 11.37
N ALA A 220 18.83 -20.26 10.17
CA ALA A 220 19.77 -21.24 9.62
C ALA A 220 21.06 -21.34 10.44
N ALA A 221 21.58 -20.20 10.93
CA ALA A 221 22.72 -20.16 11.83
C ALA A 221 22.39 -20.84 13.17
N GLY A 222 21.19 -20.62 13.72
CA GLY A 222 20.70 -21.32 14.91
C GLY A 222 20.70 -22.84 14.73
N LEU A 223 20.23 -23.33 13.57
CA LEU A 223 20.30 -24.76 13.22
C LEU A 223 21.74 -25.25 13.12
N TYR A 224 22.62 -24.49 12.45
CA TYR A 224 24.01 -24.86 12.22
C TYR A 224 24.84 -24.95 13.51
N TRP A 225 24.70 -23.94 14.38
CA TRP A 225 25.40 -23.85 15.66
C TRP A 225 24.73 -24.62 16.79
N GLN A 226 23.66 -25.38 16.49
CA GLN A 226 22.84 -26.10 17.47
C GLN A 226 22.25 -25.19 18.57
N ALA A 227 22.18 -23.89 18.31
CA ALA A 227 21.54 -22.91 19.17
C ALA A 227 20.03 -22.92 18.87
N GLN A 228 19.31 -23.86 19.49
CA GLN A 228 17.88 -24.11 19.26
C GLN A 228 16.95 -22.99 19.77
N HIS A 229 17.49 -22.01 20.50
CA HIS A 229 16.73 -20.88 21.00
C HIS A 229 16.26 -20.02 19.82
N TRP A 230 14.95 -19.83 19.74
CA TRP A 230 14.29 -18.93 18.79
C TRP A 230 14.44 -19.30 17.29
N THR A 231 15.16 -20.38 16.97
CA THR A 231 15.46 -20.83 15.60
C THR A 231 14.20 -20.97 14.75
N LEU A 232 13.21 -21.69 15.28
CA LEU A 232 11.95 -21.94 14.60
C LEU A 232 11.20 -20.63 14.34
N SER A 233 11.24 -19.68 15.28
CA SER A 233 10.59 -18.38 15.14
C SER A 233 11.22 -17.52 14.06
N TYR A 234 12.55 -17.48 13.99
CA TYR A 234 13.25 -16.73 12.95
C TYR A 234 12.98 -17.32 11.55
N LEU A 235 12.95 -18.65 11.44
CA LEU A 235 12.61 -19.32 10.18
C LEU A 235 11.18 -19.04 9.73
N THR A 236 10.19 -19.19 10.62
CA THR A 236 8.78 -18.95 10.27
C THR A 236 8.53 -17.48 9.93
N ALA A 237 9.08 -16.54 10.71
CA ALA A 237 8.97 -15.10 10.44
C ALA A 237 9.61 -14.73 9.09
N GLY A 238 10.79 -15.28 8.80
CA GLY A 238 11.49 -15.10 7.53
C GLY A 238 10.71 -15.64 6.33
N LEU A 239 10.17 -16.86 6.43
CA LEU A 239 9.35 -17.47 5.36
C LEU A 239 8.07 -16.69 5.09
N LEU A 240 7.39 -16.21 6.14
CA LEU A 240 6.22 -15.34 6.00
C LEU A 240 6.60 -14.01 5.33
N ALA A 241 7.75 -13.44 5.67
CA ALA A 241 8.26 -12.23 5.03
C ALA A 241 8.55 -12.44 3.53
N VAL A 242 9.10 -13.61 3.15
CA VAL A 242 9.26 -14.00 1.73
C VAL A 242 7.91 -14.05 1.03
N ALA A 243 6.89 -14.68 1.64
CA ALA A 243 5.57 -14.78 1.04
C ALA A 243 4.93 -13.39 0.81
N ILE A 244 5.03 -12.48 1.78
CA ILE A 244 4.53 -11.10 1.67
C ILE A 244 5.30 -10.34 0.57
N SER A 245 6.64 -10.42 0.56
CA SER A 245 7.45 -9.73 -0.45
C SER A 245 7.19 -10.27 -1.86
N ALA A 246 7.07 -11.58 -2.03
CA ALA A 246 6.79 -12.23 -3.31
C ALA A 246 5.39 -11.88 -3.84
N THR A 247 4.37 -11.86 -2.98
CA THR A 247 3.01 -11.46 -3.37
C THR A 247 2.94 -9.98 -3.75
N ALA A 248 3.58 -9.09 -2.98
CA ALA A 248 3.70 -7.67 -3.31
C ALA A 248 4.43 -7.45 -4.65
N THR A 249 5.56 -8.14 -4.87
CA THR A 249 6.33 -8.05 -6.11
C THR A 249 5.54 -8.56 -7.32
N ARG A 250 4.78 -9.66 -7.17
CA ARG A 250 3.89 -10.16 -8.24
C ARG A 250 2.79 -9.16 -8.58
N ALA A 251 2.20 -8.50 -7.59
CA ALA A 251 1.21 -7.45 -7.82
C ALA A 251 1.82 -6.27 -8.60
N LEU A 252 3.02 -5.81 -8.21
CA LEU A 252 3.76 -4.77 -8.94
C LEU A 252 4.04 -5.13 -10.40
N ARG A 253 4.44 -6.38 -10.67
CA ARG A 253 4.71 -6.86 -12.03
C ARG A 253 3.45 -6.87 -12.90
N ARG A 254 2.31 -7.30 -12.35
CA ARG A 254 1.02 -7.32 -13.08
C ARG A 254 0.58 -5.92 -13.52
N GLU A 255 0.79 -4.93 -12.65
CA GLU A 255 0.45 -3.53 -12.94
C GLU A 255 1.37 -2.94 -14.02
N ARG A 256 2.69 -3.23 -13.98
CA ARG A 256 3.63 -2.75 -15.00
C ARG A 256 3.41 -3.38 -16.38
N LEU A 257 2.95 -4.63 -16.42
CA LEU A 257 2.69 -5.38 -17.67
C LEU A 257 1.31 -5.06 -18.27
N SER A 258 0.44 -4.37 -17.54
CA SER A 258 -0.83 -3.91 -18.07
C SER A 258 -0.57 -2.71 -18.98
N PRO A 259 -0.85 -2.79 -20.29
CA PRO A 259 -0.58 -1.68 -21.21
C PRO A 259 -1.38 -0.45 -20.77
N PRO A 260 -0.77 0.76 -20.78
CA PRO A 260 -1.46 1.98 -20.43
C PRO A 260 -2.58 2.22 -21.45
N GLY A 261 -3.82 1.95 -21.04
CA GLY A 261 -5.02 2.16 -21.87
C GLY A 261 -5.87 0.94 -22.18
N ALA A 262 -5.58 -0.26 -21.66
CA ALA A 262 -6.55 -1.35 -21.75
C ALA A 262 -7.82 -0.98 -20.95
N PRO A 263 -8.98 -0.74 -21.59
CA PRO A 263 -10.20 -0.40 -20.87
C PRO A 263 -10.53 -1.53 -19.91
N SER A 264 -10.71 -1.20 -18.64
CA SER A 264 -11.28 -2.14 -17.67
C SER A 264 -12.58 -2.65 -18.26
N LYS A 265 -12.65 -3.95 -18.58
CA LYS A 265 -13.89 -4.58 -19.03
C LYS A 265 -15.01 -4.12 -18.09
N PRO A 266 -16.08 -3.47 -18.59
CA PRO A 266 -17.20 -3.14 -17.74
C PRO A 266 -17.66 -4.43 -17.08
N ILE A 267 -17.74 -4.40 -15.76
CA ILE A 267 -18.39 -5.45 -14.98
C ILE A 267 -19.81 -5.48 -15.51
N THR A 268 -20.10 -6.39 -16.43
CA THR A 268 -21.46 -6.74 -16.81
C THR A 268 -22.12 -7.24 -15.53
N ALA A 269 -22.92 -6.37 -14.93
CA ALA A 269 -23.88 -6.76 -13.91
C ALA A 269 -24.84 -7.72 -14.60
N ASP A 270 -24.52 -9.02 -14.48
CA ASP A 270 -25.43 -10.10 -14.83
C ASP A 270 -26.61 -9.98 -13.87
N THR A 271 -27.63 -9.28 -14.34
CA THR A 271 -28.92 -9.15 -13.68
C THR A 271 -29.84 -10.09 -14.42
N THR A 272 -29.66 -11.39 -14.19
CA THR A 272 -30.61 -12.41 -14.64
C THR A 272 -31.30 -13.02 -13.42
N ARG A 273 -32.57 -12.61 -13.29
CA ARG A 273 -33.74 -13.24 -12.65
C ARG A 273 -33.60 -13.87 -11.26
#